data_AF-A0AAU7KVI3-F1
#
_entry.id   AF-A0AAU7KVI3-F1
#
_cell.length_a   1.000
_cell.length_b   1.000
_cell.length_c   1.000
_cell.angle_alpha   90.00
_cell.angle_beta   90.00
_cell.angle_gamma   90.00
#
_symmetry.space_group_name_H-M   'P 1'
#
loop_
_entity.id
_entity.type
_entity.pdbx_description
1 polymer ?
#
loop_
_entity_poly.entity_id
_entity_poly.type
_entity_poly.pdbx_seq_one_letter_code
_entity_poly.pdbx_strand_id
1 'polypeptide(L)'
;MSDGYKEGEGTGDRIGGGIDEASGEGLQPHPGPDREAPSLGSQRLDRPLHGPLNQSRCQPLSLGYQALLEEGHLVADAAQARAVEALDALQQELAGGVTSRGLYLWGPVGRGKTWLMDLFVDCSPVTVRRWHFHHFMRWVHQRQFYWRGQPDPLARLAEELSAEVGVLCLDEVFVEDIADAMLLGGLMQQLFARRLTLVATSNQPPAELYRDGFNRERFLPAIAAMQAHLQVLELDGGQDHRRHPGDVHQRYFVRRAGDPGILSEQFVRLSGRAATPRTLALGGRKLEARGLEGQVLWCDFAALCEAPLAALDFIALCDRFDTLLLGEVPCLASRPDEDDSDGRAAPDRQPGAPRPIARGTEDASERVAAGDRVLPPLGARDDSVRRFIALVDECYDRRVPLVIEASVAMEELYPDGYLAFAFRRTLSRLGEMQLARFGQRRLP
;
A
#
# COMPACT_ATOMS: atom_id res chain seq x y z
N MET A 1 6.13 -50.75 53.81
CA MET A 1 7.56 -51.06 53.64
C MET A 1 8.03 -50.14 52.53
N SER A 2 8.38 -48.88 52.82
CA SER A 2 9.64 -48.38 53.42
C SER A 2 10.53 -47.84 52.31
N ASP A 3 11.08 -46.66 52.58
CA ASP A 3 12.30 -46.07 52.04
C ASP A 3 12.16 -45.30 50.70
N GLY A 4 12.44 -44.00 50.59
CA GLY A 4 13.17 -43.08 51.46
C GLY A 4 14.60 -42.86 50.96
N TYR A 5 14.89 -41.61 50.59
CA TYR A 5 16.15 -40.89 50.86
C TYR A 5 17.50 -41.56 50.51
N LYS A 6 18.31 -40.95 49.63
CA LYS A 6 19.46 -40.09 50.03
C LYS A 6 20.43 -39.77 48.89
N GLU A 7 20.90 -38.54 48.95
CA GLU A 7 22.15 -38.02 48.41
C GLU A 7 23.37 -38.80 48.91
N GLY A 8 24.45 -38.77 48.12
CA GLY A 8 25.78 -39.18 48.53
C GLY A 8 26.84 -38.49 47.68
N GLU A 9 27.41 -37.41 48.21
CA GLU A 9 28.72 -36.90 47.83
C GLU A 9 29.80 -37.95 48.13
N GLY A 10 30.86 -38.00 47.32
CA GLY A 10 31.95 -38.96 47.50
C GLY A 10 33.13 -38.71 46.57
N THR A 11 34.02 -37.86 47.04
CA THR A 11 35.35 -37.47 46.54
C THR A 11 36.34 -38.62 46.24
N GLY A 12 37.25 -38.37 45.29
CA GLY A 12 38.58 -39.01 45.14
C GLY A 12 38.78 -39.54 43.72
N ASP A 13 39.94 -39.47 43.07
CA ASP A 13 41.25 -38.91 43.33
C ASP A 13 41.98 -38.84 41.96
N ARG A 14 43.09 -38.09 41.94
CA ARG A 14 43.92 -37.64 40.82
C ARG A 14 44.52 -38.76 39.95
N ILE A 15 44.63 -38.51 38.64
CA ILE A 15 45.81 -38.69 37.75
C ILE A 15 45.56 -37.72 36.57
N GLY A 16 46.36 -36.70 36.22
CA GLY A 16 47.80 -36.60 36.07
C GLY A 16 48.13 -36.56 34.56
N GLY A 17 48.39 -35.37 34.00
CA GLY A 17 48.87 -35.22 32.61
C GLY A 17 48.59 -33.84 32.02
N GLY A 18 49.52 -32.90 32.22
CA GLY A 18 49.45 -31.56 31.63
C GLY A 18 49.96 -31.53 30.19
N ILE A 19 49.36 -30.65 29.38
CA ILE A 19 50.02 -30.00 28.24
C ILE A 19 49.33 -28.64 27.99
N ASP A 20 50.13 -27.60 28.23
CA ASP A 20 50.22 -26.27 27.63
C ASP A 20 49.01 -25.31 27.54
N GLU A 21 49.28 -24.15 28.15
CA GLU A 21 48.56 -22.88 28.13
C GLU A 21 48.45 -22.31 26.70
N ALA A 22 47.24 -21.94 26.30
CA ALA A 22 47.02 -20.87 25.34
C ALA A 22 45.76 -20.08 25.73
N SER A 23 46.01 -18.84 26.09
CA SER A 23 45.07 -17.78 26.46
C SER A 23 43.84 -17.69 25.56
N GLY A 24 42.65 -17.62 26.16
CA GLY A 24 41.39 -17.35 25.48
C GLY A 24 40.42 -16.70 26.45
N GLU A 25 40.33 -15.37 26.35
CA GLU A 25 39.56 -14.48 27.21
C GLU A 25 38.08 -14.85 27.31
N GLY A 26 37.51 -14.62 28.50
CA GLY A 26 36.10 -14.84 28.79
C GLY A 26 35.21 -13.95 27.93
N LEU A 27 34.29 -14.59 27.20
CA LEU A 27 33.25 -13.91 26.44
C LEU A 27 32.19 -13.39 27.43
N GLN A 28 32.31 -12.13 27.82
CA GLN A 28 31.22 -11.37 28.44
C GLN A 28 30.05 -11.21 27.45
N PRO A 29 28.80 -11.13 27.92
CA PRO A 29 27.67 -10.85 27.04
C PRO A 29 27.81 -9.42 26.49
N HIS A 30 28.02 -9.32 25.17
CA HIS A 30 27.98 -8.05 24.47
C HIS A 30 26.59 -7.40 24.66
N PRO A 31 26.48 -6.14 25.12
CA PRO A 31 25.26 -5.40 24.97
C PRO A 31 25.01 -5.23 23.47
N GLY A 32 23.84 -5.68 22.99
CA GLY A 32 23.42 -5.45 21.62
C GLY A 32 23.45 -3.94 21.33
N PRO A 33 23.67 -3.53 20.07
CA PRO A 33 23.73 -2.12 19.75
C PRO A 33 22.39 -1.50 20.13
N ASP A 34 22.43 -0.42 20.91
CA ASP A 34 21.32 0.51 21.07
C ASP A 34 20.93 1.00 19.68
N ARG A 35 20.05 0.25 19.01
CA ARG A 35 19.45 0.63 17.74
C ARG A 35 18.39 1.65 18.08
N GLU A 36 18.78 2.91 18.21
CA GLU A 36 17.85 4.01 18.06
C GLU A 36 17.08 3.77 16.75
N ALA A 37 15.75 3.65 16.84
CA ALA A 37 14.94 3.67 15.65
C ALA A 37 15.20 4.98 14.92
N PRO A 38 15.28 4.98 13.57
CA PRO A 38 15.30 6.24 12.86
C PRO A 38 14.10 7.04 13.35
N SER A 39 14.38 8.21 13.93
CA SER A 39 13.36 9.18 14.27
C SER A 39 12.63 9.53 12.97
N LEU A 40 11.35 9.89 13.07
CA LEU A 40 10.55 10.35 11.93
C LEU A 40 11.19 11.53 11.17
N GLY A 41 12.29 12.11 11.67
CA GLY A 41 13.10 13.10 10.98
C GLY A 41 14.33 12.51 10.29
N SER A 42 14.23 12.17 9.00
CA SER A 42 15.27 12.42 7.97
C SER A 42 15.03 11.72 6.63
N GLN A 43 14.05 10.82 6.53
CA GLN A 43 13.49 10.47 5.22
C GLN A 43 12.45 11.54 4.87
N ARG A 44 12.77 12.44 3.94
CA ARG A 44 11.83 13.43 3.40
C ARG A 44 10.71 12.72 2.63
N LEU A 45 9.77 12.13 3.36
CA LEU A 45 8.43 11.79 2.93
C LEU A 45 7.53 12.84 3.58
N ASP A 46 6.99 13.72 2.75
CA ASP A 46 6.07 14.81 3.08
C ASP A 46 6.62 15.88 4.04
N ARG A 47 7.17 16.94 3.44
CA ARG A 47 7.24 18.24 4.09
C ARG A 47 5.80 18.63 4.48
N PRO A 48 5.51 19.11 5.71
CA PRO A 48 4.23 19.75 5.96
C PRO A 48 4.09 20.91 4.98
N LEU A 49 3.03 20.90 4.17
CA LEU A 49 2.77 21.93 3.16
C LEU A 49 2.46 23.32 3.76
N HIS A 50 2.44 23.44 5.09
CA HIS A 50 2.16 24.70 5.76
C HIS A 50 3.29 25.06 6.72
N GLY A 51 3.84 26.27 6.54
CA GLY A 51 4.48 27.01 7.62
C GLY A 51 3.47 27.29 8.75
N PRO A 52 3.90 27.83 9.90
CA PRO A 52 3.02 28.06 11.04
C PRO A 52 1.85 28.95 10.60
N LEU A 53 0.69 28.33 10.36
CA LEU A 53 -0.54 29.05 10.08
C LEU A 53 -0.92 29.75 11.38
N ASN A 54 -1.00 31.05 11.27
CA ASN A 54 -1.46 31.97 12.29
C ASN A 54 -2.73 31.39 12.94
N GLN A 55 -2.73 31.18 14.26
CA GLN A 55 -3.84 30.61 15.05
C GLN A 55 -5.15 31.42 15.00
N SER A 56 -5.22 32.42 14.12
CA SER A 56 -6.33 33.33 13.95
C SER A 56 -7.06 32.98 12.66
N ARG A 57 -8.19 32.25 12.81
CA ARG A 57 -9.24 31.90 11.83
C ARG A 57 -9.14 30.51 11.18
N CYS A 58 -9.33 29.44 11.96
CA CYS A 58 -10.02 28.27 11.40
C CYS A 58 -11.48 28.67 11.17
N GLN A 59 -11.88 28.81 9.91
CA GLN A 59 -13.28 28.99 9.56
C GLN A 59 -13.99 27.63 9.68
N PRO A 60 -15.27 27.58 10.07
CA PRO A 60 -16.04 26.34 10.07
C PRO A 60 -16.04 25.72 8.67
N LEU A 61 -15.93 24.40 8.60
CA LEU A 61 -16.03 23.61 7.37
C LEU A 61 -17.38 23.85 6.68
N SER A 62 -18.45 24.07 7.46
CA SER A 62 -19.76 24.50 6.97
C SER A 62 -19.73 25.79 6.15
N LEU A 63 -18.85 26.75 6.46
CA LEU A 63 -18.72 27.98 5.68
C LEU A 63 -18.11 27.71 4.29
N GLY A 64 -17.09 26.86 4.22
CA GLY A 64 -16.47 26.45 2.96
C GLY A 64 -17.43 25.62 2.10
N TYR A 65 -18.20 24.72 2.71
CA TYR A 65 -19.26 23.96 2.02
C TYR A 65 -20.35 24.87 1.48
N GLN A 66 -20.80 25.85 2.27
CA GLN A 66 -21.87 26.76 1.89
C GLN A 66 -21.47 27.72 0.77
N ALA A 67 -20.24 28.22 0.77
CA ALA A 67 -19.70 29.01 -0.34
C ALA A 67 -19.72 28.24 -1.67
N LEU A 68 -19.36 26.96 -1.65
CA LEU A 68 -19.35 26.11 -2.86
C LEU A 68 -20.77 25.76 -3.36
N LEU A 69 -21.75 25.68 -2.46
CA LEU A 69 -23.17 25.58 -2.83
C LEU A 69 -23.66 26.87 -3.50
N GLU A 70 -23.29 28.02 -2.95
CA GLU A 70 -23.66 29.35 -3.46
C GLU A 70 -23.02 29.66 -4.82
N GLU A 71 -21.77 29.22 -5.04
CA GLU A 71 -21.04 29.32 -6.31
C GLU A 71 -21.53 28.31 -7.37
N GLY A 72 -22.44 27.40 -7.00
CA GLY A 72 -23.00 26.39 -7.91
C GLY A 72 -22.02 25.25 -8.24
N HIS A 73 -20.92 25.14 -7.50
CA HIS A 73 -19.95 24.04 -7.63
C HIS A 73 -20.44 22.73 -6.99
N LEU A 74 -21.44 22.80 -6.10
CA LEU A 74 -22.05 21.66 -5.44
C LEU A 74 -23.58 21.71 -5.52
N VAL A 75 -24.21 20.54 -5.50
CA VAL A 75 -25.65 20.37 -5.30
C VAL A 75 -25.88 20.06 -3.83
N ALA A 76 -26.90 20.68 -3.22
CA ALA A 76 -27.23 20.45 -1.82
C ALA A 76 -27.60 18.97 -1.57
N ASP A 77 -26.85 18.32 -0.68
CA ASP A 77 -27.07 16.92 -0.28
C ASP A 77 -27.16 16.85 1.24
N ALA A 78 -28.29 16.34 1.74
CA ALA A 78 -28.51 16.15 3.17
C ALA A 78 -27.50 15.18 3.81
N ALA A 79 -26.98 14.21 3.05
CA ALA A 79 -25.96 13.30 3.56
C ALA A 79 -24.60 14.02 3.72
N GLN A 80 -24.20 14.83 2.74
CA GLN A 80 -22.99 15.65 2.84
C GLN A 80 -23.13 16.72 3.93
N ALA A 81 -24.26 17.41 4.03
CA ALA A 81 -24.50 18.41 5.08
C ALA A 81 -24.34 17.80 6.48
N ARG A 82 -24.92 16.62 6.74
CA ARG A 82 -24.73 15.91 8.02
C ARG A 82 -23.27 15.52 8.28
N ALA A 83 -22.52 15.13 7.24
CA ALA A 83 -21.10 14.83 7.39
C ALA A 83 -20.27 16.08 7.67
N VAL A 84 -20.60 17.21 7.03
CA VAL A 84 -19.98 18.52 7.30
C VAL A 84 -20.24 18.95 8.74
N GLU A 85 -21.50 18.86 9.21
CA GLU A 85 -21.86 19.17 10.61
C GLU A 85 -21.07 18.31 11.61
N ALA A 86 -20.92 17.01 11.32
CA ALA A 86 -20.15 16.11 12.18
C ALA A 86 -18.65 16.43 12.18
N LEU A 87 -18.07 16.77 11.02
CA LEU A 87 -16.67 17.18 10.90
C LEU A 87 -16.42 18.52 11.62
N ASP A 88 -17.36 19.47 11.55
CA ASP A 88 -17.32 20.73 12.30
C ASP A 88 -17.35 20.48 13.80
N ALA A 89 -18.26 19.63 14.27
CA ALA A 89 -18.33 19.26 15.69
C ALA A 89 -17.02 18.62 16.16
N LEU A 90 -16.44 17.73 15.35
CA LEU A 90 -15.14 17.11 15.67
C LEU A 90 -14.01 18.14 15.72
N GLN A 91 -13.98 19.12 14.81
CA GLN A 91 -13.00 20.21 14.85
C GLN A 91 -13.13 21.06 16.11
N GLN A 92 -14.35 21.37 16.55
CA GLN A 92 -14.58 22.12 17.79
C GLN A 92 -14.12 21.33 19.02
N GLU A 93 -14.39 20.03 19.06
CA GLU A 93 -13.90 19.10 20.08
C GLU A 93 -12.37 19.07 20.13
N LEU A 94 -11.71 18.95 18.96
CA LEU A 94 -10.25 18.96 18.82
C LEU A 94 -9.66 20.29 19.30
N ALA A 95 -10.25 21.43 18.94
CA ALA A 95 -9.82 22.75 19.40
C ALA A 95 -10.00 22.92 20.92
N GLY A 96 -11.03 22.31 21.50
CA GLY A 96 -11.28 22.28 22.94
C GLY A 96 -10.40 21.31 23.73
N GLY A 97 -9.58 20.49 23.05
CA GLY A 97 -8.74 19.48 23.69
C GLY A 97 -9.52 18.28 24.27
N VAL A 98 -10.78 18.11 23.88
CA VAL A 98 -11.64 17.01 24.33
C VAL A 98 -12.24 16.36 23.10
N THR A 99 -11.79 15.16 22.74
CA THR A 99 -12.39 14.38 21.67
C THR A 99 -13.20 13.22 22.20
N SER A 100 -14.41 13.06 21.69
CA SER A 100 -15.35 12.01 22.13
C SER A 100 -15.31 10.79 21.22
N ARG A 101 -15.37 10.98 19.88
CA ARG A 101 -15.32 9.92 18.86
C ARG A 101 -14.68 10.41 17.57
N GLY A 102 -14.02 9.51 16.85
CA GLY A 102 -13.60 9.74 15.47
C GLY A 102 -14.77 9.64 14.49
N LEU A 103 -14.49 9.79 13.19
CA LEU A 103 -15.49 9.72 12.13
C LEU A 103 -15.16 8.64 11.10
N TYR A 104 -16.19 7.93 10.64
CA TYR A 104 -16.09 6.99 9.54
C TYR A 104 -17.13 7.32 8.48
N LEU A 105 -16.68 7.90 7.38
CA LEU A 105 -17.51 8.32 6.26
C LEU A 105 -17.52 7.21 5.20
N TRP A 106 -18.68 6.66 4.88
CA TRP A 106 -18.77 5.60 3.88
C TRP A 106 -19.89 5.84 2.88
N GLY A 107 -19.76 5.24 1.70
CA GLY A 107 -20.77 5.31 0.66
C GLY A 107 -20.18 5.05 -0.73
N PRO A 108 -20.99 5.01 -1.79
CA PRO A 108 -20.50 4.70 -3.13
C PRO A 108 -19.40 5.66 -3.65
N VAL A 109 -18.71 5.24 -4.70
CA VAL A 109 -17.76 6.10 -5.43
C VAL A 109 -18.46 7.35 -5.96
N GLY A 110 -17.79 8.50 -5.88
CA GLY A 110 -18.28 9.77 -6.43
C GLY A 110 -19.18 10.59 -5.50
N ARG A 111 -19.25 10.27 -4.19
CA ARG A 111 -20.08 11.00 -3.21
C ARG A 111 -19.33 12.10 -2.42
N GLY A 112 -18.11 12.43 -2.83
CA GLY A 112 -17.33 13.53 -2.23
C GLY A 112 -16.60 13.20 -0.92
N LYS A 113 -16.43 11.92 -0.56
CA LYS A 113 -15.76 11.52 0.70
C LYS A 113 -14.33 12.06 0.83
N THR A 114 -13.52 11.89 -0.21
CA THR A 114 -12.15 12.39 -0.31
C THR A 114 -12.08 13.92 -0.22
N TRP A 115 -13.11 14.60 -0.74
CA TRP A 115 -13.21 16.04 -0.71
C TRP A 115 -13.61 16.56 0.68
N LEU A 116 -14.57 15.91 1.35
CA LEU A 116 -14.88 16.20 2.76
C LEU A 116 -13.64 16.00 3.65
N MET A 117 -12.83 14.98 3.34
CA MET A 117 -11.55 14.74 3.99
C MET A 117 -10.53 15.85 3.70
N ASP A 118 -10.45 16.36 2.45
CA ASP A 118 -9.59 17.51 2.10
C ASP A 118 -9.95 18.74 2.97
N LEU A 119 -11.23 19.13 3.00
CA LEU A 119 -11.69 20.26 3.80
C LEU A 119 -11.37 20.10 5.30
N PHE A 120 -11.54 18.89 5.83
CA PHE A 120 -11.27 18.62 7.23
C PHE A 120 -9.79 18.81 7.58
N VAL A 121 -8.89 18.34 6.70
CA VAL A 121 -7.44 18.49 6.88
C VAL A 121 -7.04 19.95 6.82
N ASP A 122 -7.55 20.70 5.84
CA ASP A 122 -7.18 22.09 5.61
C ASP A 122 -7.62 23.02 6.77
N CYS A 123 -8.68 22.65 7.48
CA CYS A 123 -9.25 23.43 8.59
C CYS A 123 -8.97 22.82 9.98
N SER A 124 -8.14 21.79 10.09
CA SER A 124 -7.90 21.14 11.39
C SER A 124 -7.08 22.02 12.35
N PRO A 125 -7.51 22.16 13.62
CA PRO A 125 -6.79 22.95 14.62
C PRO A 125 -5.58 22.23 15.23
N VAL A 126 -5.40 20.93 14.93
CA VAL A 126 -4.31 20.09 15.45
C VAL A 126 -3.51 19.45 14.32
N THR A 127 -2.36 18.85 14.64
CA THR A 127 -1.55 18.11 13.66
C THR A 127 -2.33 16.94 13.09
N VAL A 128 -2.49 16.93 11.77
CA VAL A 128 -3.14 15.85 11.04
C VAL A 128 -2.11 15.11 10.20
N ARG A 129 -2.13 13.78 10.26
CA ARG A 129 -1.48 12.92 9.27
C ARG A 129 -2.55 12.25 8.44
N ARG A 130 -2.50 12.44 7.12
CA ARG A 130 -3.38 11.76 6.18
C ARG A 130 -2.61 10.73 5.37
N TRP A 131 -3.15 9.52 5.28
CA TRP A 131 -2.62 8.46 4.43
C TRP A 131 -3.74 7.78 3.66
N HIS A 132 -3.42 7.34 2.44
CA HIS A 132 -4.20 6.28 1.80
C HIS A 132 -3.98 4.98 2.58
N PHE A 133 -5.05 4.21 2.76
CA PHE A 133 -5.04 3.00 3.59
C PHE A 133 -3.90 2.04 3.24
N HIS A 134 -3.66 1.82 1.94
CA HIS A 134 -2.61 0.90 1.53
C HIS A 134 -1.19 1.38 1.91
N HIS A 135 -0.92 2.69 1.86
CA HIS A 135 0.39 3.24 2.23
C HIS A 135 0.61 3.15 3.73
N PHE A 136 -0.46 3.43 4.48
CA PHE A 136 -0.47 3.21 5.91
C PHE A 136 -0.11 1.75 6.24
N MET A 137 -0.76 0.77 5.61
CA MET A 137 -0.45 -0.63 5.86
C MET A 137 0.98 -1.00 5.47
N ARG A 138 1.49 -0.52 4.32
CA ARG A 138 2.89 -0.74 3.94
C ARG A 138 3.87 -0.19 4.97
N TRP A 139 3.60 1.01 5.50
CA TRP A 139 4.39 1.62 6.57
C TRP A 139 4.30 0.80 7.87
N VAL A 140 3.11 0.36 8.27
CA VAL A 140 2.90 -0.51 9.45
C VAL A 140 3.73 -1.79 9.32
N HIS A 141 3.65 -2.49 8.18
CA HIS A 141 4.41 -3.71 7.91
C HIS A 141 5.93 -3.50 8.00
N GLN A 142 6.44 -2.43 7.38
CA GLN A 142 7.87 -2.09 7.43
C GLN A 142 8.33 -1.79 8.86
N ARG A 143 7.54 -1.03 9.62
CA ARG A 143 7.89 -0.67 11.00
C ARG A 143 7.82 -1.87 11.92
N GLN A 144 6.86 -2.77 11.73
CA GLN A 144 6.76 -4.01 12.50
C GLN A 144 7.95 -4.95 12.25
N PHE A 145 8.49 -4.97 11.03
CA PHE A 145 9.71 -5.72 10.72
C PHE A 145 10.92 -5.21 11.51
N TYR A 146 11.03 -3.88 11.69
CA TYR A 146 12.12 -3.25 12.45
C TYR A 146 12.12 -3.66 13.93
N TRP A 147 10.93 -3.88 14.49
CA TRP A 147 10.71 -4.23 15.90
C TRP A 147 10.57 -5.74 16.15
N ARG A 148 10.95 -6.58 15.17
CA ARG A 148 10.91 -8.05 15.33
C ARG A 148 11.73 -8.48 16.54
N GLY A 149 11.10 -9.26 17.42
CA GLY A 149 11.71 -9.78 18.65
C GLY A 149 11.47 -8.94 19.90
N GLN A 150 10.84 -7.76 19.79
CA GLN A 150 10.41 -6.98 20.95
C GLN A 150 8.96 -7.29 21.34
N PRO A 151 8.61 -7.18 22.64
CA PRO A 151 7.23 -7.34 23.08
C PRO A 151 6.35 -6.19 22.55
N ASP A 152 5.20 -6.56 22.01
CA ASP A 152 4.11 -5.66 21.56
C ASP A 152 4.52 -4.52 20.60
N PRO A 153 4.94 -4.86 19.36
CA PRO A 153 5.37 -3.86 18.37
C PRO A 153 4.24 -2.92 17.92
N LEU A 154 2.97 -3.33 18.02
CA LEU A 154 1.83 -2.50 17.64
C LEU A 154 1.54 -1.43 18.69
N ALA A 155 1.69 -1.73 19.98
CA ALA A 155 1.59 -0.72 21.04
C ALA A 155 2.65 0.37 20.91
N ARG A 156 3.89 0.00 20.58
CA ARG A 156 4.99 0.94 20.30
C ARG A 156 4.68 1.83 19.10
N LEU A 157 4.18 1.22 18.02
CA LEU A 157 3.77 1.96 16.82
C LEU A 157 2.66 2.97 17.12
N ALA A 158 1.68 2.56 17.91
CA ALA A 158 0.58 3.42 18.33
C ALA A 158 1.06 4.57 19.24
N GLU A 159 2.03 4.32 20.12
CA GLU A 159 2.68 5.35 20.93
C GLU A 159 3.43 6.37 20.07
N GLU A 160 4.23 5.90 19.11
CA GLU A 160 4.93 6.75 18.15
C GLU A 160 3.97 7.66 17.37
N LEU A 161 2.88 7.08 16.83
CA LEU A 161 1.86 7.84 16.11
C LEU A 161 1.15 8.86 17.02
N SER A 162 0.70 8.43 18.20
CA SER A 162 -0.08 9.29 19.09
C SER A 162 0.73 10.45 19.66
N ALA A 163 2.06 10.34 19.68
CA ALA A 163 2.95 11.43 20.05
C ALA A 163 3.17 12.45 18.92
N GLU A 164 3.09 12.03 17.66
CA GLU A 164 3.33 12.90 16.50
C GLU A 164 2.06 13.61 16.01
N VAL A 165 0.90 12.94 16.08
CA VAL A 165 -0.33 13.39 15.43
C VAL A 165 -1.48 13.56 16.43
N GLY A 166 -2.26 14.62 16.28
CA GLY A 166 -3.54 14.79 16.97
C GLY A 166 -4.69 14.04 16.28
N VAL A 167 -4.64 13.96 14.95
CA VAL A 167 -5.62 13.22 14.15
C VAL A 167 -4.91 12.37 13.10
N LEU A 168 -5.32 11.11 13.01
CA LEU A 168 -5.00 10.22 11.89
C LEU A 168 -6.17 10.23 10.91
N CYS A 169 -5.88 10.56 9.65
CA CYS A 169 -6.84 10.48 8.55
C CYS A 169 -6.49 9.31 7.63
N LEU A 170 -7.39 8.34 7.48
CA LEU A 170 -7.24 7.22 6.56
C LEU A 170 -8.21 7.34 5.39
N ASP A 171 -7.69 7.55 4.20
CA ASP A 171 -8.49 7.58 2.98
C ASP A 171 -8.61 6.17 2.38
N GLU A 172 -9.79 5.85 1.86
CA GLU A 172 -10.07 4.61 1.12
C GLU A 172 -9.75 3.34 1.91
N VAL A 173 -10.20 3.28 3.16
CA VAL A 173 -10.08 2.10 4.02
C VAL A 173 -10.75 0.91 3.36
N PHE A 174 -9.96 -0.10 3.04
CA PHE A 174 -10.41 -1.31 2.38
C PHE A 174 -9.51 -2.49 2.72
N VAL A 175 -10.10 -3.57 3.26
CA VAL A 175 -9.35 -4.71 3.79
C VAL A 175 -9.76 -5.98 3.03
N GLU A 176 -8.80 -6.57 2.33
CA GLU A 176 -9.00 -7.85 1.62
C GLU A 176 -8.04 -8.97 2.09
N ASP A 177 -6.93 -8.66 2.77
CA ASP A 177 -5.95 -9.64 3.26
C ASP A 177 -6.16 -9.92 4.76
N ILE A 178 -5.99 -11.17 5.18
CA ILE A 178 -5.94 -11.56 6.60
C ILE A 178 -4.78 -10.89 7.34
N ALA A 179 -3.62 -10.74 6.70
CA ALA A 179 -2.45 -10.11 7.31
C ALA A 179 -2.75 -8.65 7.65
N ASP A 180 -3.32 -7.91 6.70
CA ASP A 180 -3.74 -6.53 6.91
C ASP A 180 -4.86 -6.42 7.94
N ALA A 181 -5.85 -7.32 7.89
CA ALA A 181 -6.93 -7.36 8.86
C ALA A 181 -6.42 -7.56 10.29
N MET A 182 -5.53 -8.51 10.51
CA MET A 182 -4.95 -8.81 11.83
C MET A 182 -4.14 -7.63 12.37
N LEU A 183 -3.29 -7.03 11.52
CA LEU A 183 -2.46 -5.90 11.91
C LEU A 183 -3.27 -4.64 12.18
N LEU A 184 -4.19 -4.31 11.27
CA LEU A 184 -5.08 -3.16 11.42
C LEU A 184 -5.90 -3.29 12.70
N GLY A 185 -6.45 -4.49 12.97
CA GLY A 185 -7.26 -4.73 14.14
C GLY A 185 -6.50 -4.50 15.45
N GLY A 186 -5.31 -5.08 15.57
CA GLY A 186 -4.46 -4.85 16.75
C GLY A 186 -4.04 -3.39 16.88
N LEU A 187 -3.65 -2.75 15.78
CA LEU A 187 -3.20 -1.36 15.80
C LEU A 187 -4.32 -0.39 16.18
N MET A 188 -5.51 -0.53 15.58
CA MET A 188 -6.66 0.33 15.88
C MET A 188 -7.04 0.28 17.36
N GLN A 189 -7.05 -0.90 17.97
CA GLN A 189 -7.30 -1.03 19.41
C GLN A 189 -6.28 -0.24 20.23
N GLN A 190 -5.00 -0.28 19.86
CA GLN A 190 -3.95 0.46 20.55
C GLN A 190 -4.06 1.98 20.34
N LEU A 191 -4.46 2.42 19.14
CA LEU A 191 -4.69 3.85 18.84
C LEU A 191 -5.89 4.39 19.64
N PHE A 192 -7.00 3.66 19.67
CA PHE A 192 -8.19 4.07 20.43
C PHE A 192 -7.96 4.06 21.94
N ALA A 193 -7.21 3.08 22.46
CA ALA A 193 -6.81 3.06 23.88
C ALA A 193 -6.00 4.30 24.28
N ARG A 194 -5.27 4.90 23.34
CA ARG A 194 -4.49 6.14 23.51
C ARG A 194 -5.28 7.40 23.20
N ARG A 195 -6.57 7.29 22.87
CA ARG A 195 -7.45 8.39 22.48
C ARG A 195 -6.98 9.14 21.23
N LEU A 196 -6.23 8.49 20.33
CA LEU A 196 -5.93 9.09 19.04
C LEU A 196 -7.22 9.19 18.23
N THR A 197 -7.51 10.39 17.73
CA THR A 197 -8.68 10.64 16.89
C THR A 197 -8.44 10.10 15.49
N LEU A 198 -9.38 9.31 14.98
CA LEU A 198 -9.35 8.74 13.63
C LEU A 198 -10.48 9.31 12.79
N VAL A 199 -10.17 9.80 11.59
CA VAL A 199 -11.15 10.09 10.54
C VAL A 199 -10.86 9.15 9.37
N ALA A 200 -11.86 8.42 8.90
CA ALA A 200 -11.69 7.43 7.84
C ALA A 200 -12.74 7.59 6.74
N THR A 201 -12.35 7.30 5.50
CA THR A 201 -13.30 7.15 4.38
C THR A 201 -13.29 5.72 3.85
N SER A 202 -14.43 5.23 3.35
CA SER A 202 -14.51 3.94 2.66
C SER A 202 -15.68 3.85 1.68
N ASN A 203 -15.66 2.85 0.81
CA ASN A 203 -16.79 2.51 -0.05
C ASN A 203 -17.78 1.54 0.63
N GLN A 204 -17.44 1.01 1.81
CA GLN A 204 -18.22 0.01 2.54
C GLN A 204 -18.37 0.42 4.00
N PRO A 205 -19.46 0.04 4.69
CA PRO A 205 -19.57 0.26 6.13
C PRO A 205 -18.55 -0.61 6.90
N PRO A 206 -18.19 -0.25 8.15
CA PRO A 206 -17.22 -1.02 8.95
C PRO A 206 -17.60 -2.49 9.10
N ALA A 207 -18.90 -2.78 9.21
CA ALA A 207 -19.42 -4.13 9.31
C ALA A 207 -19.16 -4.98 8.06
N GLU A 208 -18.94 -4.38 6.89
CA GLU A 208 -18.67 -5.10 5.64
C GLU A 208 -17.18 -5.20 5.31
N LEU A 209 -16.32 -4.48 6.03
CA LEU A 209 -14.87 -4.62 5.88
C LEU A 209 -14.47 -6.07 6.11
N TYR A 210 -13.77 -6.68 5.15
CA TYR A 210 -13.29 -8.05 5.22
C TYR A 210 -14.42 -9.11 5.31
N ARG A 211 -15.61 -8.86 4.74
CA ARG A 211 -16.80 -9.75 4.86
C ARG A 211 -16.61 -11.19 4.38
N ASP A 212 -15.89 -11.36 3.28
CA ASP A 212 -15.63 -12.67 2.66
C ASP A 212 -14.19 -13.14 2.95
N GLY A 213 -13.56 -12.52 3.96
CA GLY A 213 -12.20 -12.79 4.38
C GLY A 213 -12.04 -14.12 5.11
N PHE A 214 -10.89 -14.77 4.92
CA PHE A 214 -10.53 -15.98 5.66
C PHE A 214 -10.35 -15.67 7.15
N ASN A 215 -10.86 -16.51 8.05
CA ASN A 215 -10.84 -16.29 9.51
C ASN A 215 -11.33 -14.89 9.95
N ARG A 216 -12.39 -14.38 9.31
CA ARG A 216 -13.01 -13.08 9.60
C ARG A 216 -13.35 -12.86 11.08
N GLU A 217 -13.65 -13.92 11.82
CA GLU A 217 -13.90 -13.87 13.27
C GLU A 217 -12.76 -13.19 14.04
N ARG A 218 -11.52 -13.30 13.55
CA ARG A 218 -10.35 -12.63 14.14
C ARG A 218 -10.33 -11.11 13.90
N PHE A 219 -11.06 -10.63 12.90
CA PHE A 219 -11.20 -9.20 12.58
C PHE A 219 -12.42 -8.56 13.26
N LEU A 220 -13.39 -9.34 13.72
CA LEU A 220 -14.57 -8.81 14.42
C LEU A 220 -14.24 -7.88 15.61
N PRO A 221 -13.22 -8.14 16.45
CA PRO A 221 -12.83 -7.20 17.50
C PRO A 221 -12.43 -5.82 16.97
N ALA A 222 -11.83 -5.75 15.79
CA ALA A 222 -11.48 -4.49 15.14
C ALA A 222 -12.73 -3.72 14.72
N ILE A 223 -13.68 -4.41 14.09
CA ILE A 223 -14.97 -3.83 13.69
C ILE A 223 -15.71 -3.30 14.93
N ALA A 224 -15.72 -4.07 16.02
CA ALA A 224 -16.34 -3.65 17.27
C ALA A 224 -15.68 -2.39 17.85
N ALA A 225 -14.34 -2.33 17.83
CA ALA A 225 -13.59 -1.15 18.25
C ALA A 225 -13.91 0.08 17.38
N MET A 226 -13.95 -0.09 16.05
CA MET A 226 -14.34 0.98 15.12
C MET A 226 -15.77 1.46 15.42
N GLN A 227 -16.73 0.56 15.64
CA GLN A 227 -18.11 0.93 15.95
C GLN A 227 -18.26 1.62 17.32
N ALA A 228 -17.41 1.30 18.28
CA ALA A 228 -17.41 1.93 19.60
C ALA A 228 -16.80 3.34 19.59
N HIS A 229 -15.74 3.53 18.80
CA HIS A 229 -14.92 4.75 18.82
C HIS A 229 -15.16 5.70 17.65
N LEU A 230 -15.83 5.26 16.58
CA LEU A 230 -16.14 6.07 15.41
C LEU A 230 -17.65 6.29 15.28
N GLN A 231 -18.04 7.53 15.00
CA GLN A 231 -19.35 7.82 14.47
C GLN A 231 -19.36 7.47 12.97
N VAL A 232 -20.20 6.50 12.61
CA VAL A 232 -20.33 6.02 11.23
C VAL A 232 -21.42 6.82 10.51
N LEU A 233 -21.05 7.45 9.40
CA LEU A 233 -21.96 8.26 8.57
C LEU A 233 -21.97 7.74 7.14
N GLU A 234 -23.18 7.49 6.64
CA GLU A 234 -23.41 7.09 5.26
C GLU A 234 -23.63 8.32 4.37
N LEU A 235 -22.89 8.37 3.27
CA LEU A 235 -22.92 9.37 2.22
C LEU A 235 -23.67 8.85 1.00
N ASP A 236 -24.90 8.37 1.22
CA ASP A 236 -25.83 8.01 0.15
C ASP A 236 -27.08 8.89 0.17
N GLY A 237 -26.94 10.07 -0.43
CA GLY A 237 -28.02 11.04 -0.59
C GLY A 237 -28.93 10.81 -1.80
N GLY A 238 -29.22 9.56 -2.21
CA GLY A 238 -30.21 9.21 -3.25
C GLY A 238 -30.00 9.76 -4.68
N GLN A 239 -29.12 10.74 -4.86
CA GLN A 239 -28.73 11.35 -6.11
C GLN A 239 -27.24 11.09 -6.32
N ASP A 240 -26.95 10.58 -7.51
CA ASP A 240 -25.61 10.24 -7.93
C ASP A 240 -24.80 11.54 -8.15
N HIS A 241 -24.03 11.94 -7.14
CA HIS A 241 -23.04 13.02 -7.26
C HIS A 241 -21.89 12.67 -8.23
N ARG A 242 -21.86 11.46 -8.82
CA ARG A 242 -21.06 11.19 -10.03
C ARG A 242 -21.51 11.96 -11.26
N ARG A 243 -22.49 12.87 -11.17
CA ARG A 243 -22.77 13.80 -12.26
C ARG A 243 -21.68 14.84 -12.54
N HIS A 244 -20.50 14.73 -11.92
CA HIS A 244 -19.25 15.07 -12.59
C HIS A 244 -18.18 14.01 -12.31
N PRO A 245 -18.06 12.95 -13.13
CA PRO A 245 -16.75 12.36 -13.31
C PRO A 245 -15.93 13.51 -13.90
N GLY A 246 -14.92 14.02 -13.18
CA GLY A 246 -13.97 14.93 -13.84
C GLY A 246 -13.54 14.28 -15.14
N ASP A 247 -13.40 15.07 -16.21
CA ASP A 247 -13.23 14.56 -17.58
C ASP A 247 -12.33 13.32 -17.61
N VAL A 248 -12.75 12.25 -18.28
CA VAL A 248 -11.88 11.08 -18.41
C VAL A 248 -10.74 11.48 -19.33
N HIS A 249 -9.51 11.40 -18.83
CA HIS A 249 -8.33 11.55 -19.63
C HIS A 249 -7.76 10.16 -19.89
N GLN A 250 -8.10 9.60 -21.05
CA GLN A 250 -7.66 8.27 -21.44
C GLN A 250 -6.13 8.20 -21.47
N ARG A 251 -5.58 7.31 -20.64
CA ARG A 251 -4.15 6.99 -20.55
C ARG A 251 -3.87 5.50 -20.76
N TYR A 252 -4.90 4.65 -20.76
CA TYR A 252 -4.77 3.23 -21.08
C TYR A 252 -5.35 2.93 -22.47
N PHE A 253 -4.59 2.19 -23.26
CA PHE A 253 -4.93 1.87 -24.65
C PHE A 253 -4.71 0.38 -24.90
N VAL A 254 -5.65 -0.24 -25.61
CA VAL A 254 -5.53 -1.62 -26.08
C VAL A 254 -5.03 -1.59 -27.52
N ARG A 255 -3.90 -2.24 -27.78
CA ARG A 255 -3.32 -2.39 -29.11
C ARG A 255 -3.59 -3.79 -29.66
N ARG A 256 -4.19 -3.86 -30.84
CA ARG A 256 -4.35 -5.12 -31.57
C ARG A 256 -3.07 -5.46 -32.32
N ALA A 257 -2.84 -6.76 -32.51
CA ALA A 257 -1.73 -7.24 -33.31
C ALA A 257 -1.80 -6.65 -34.73
N GLY A 258 -0.73 -5.98 -35.16
CA GLY A 258 -0.63 -5.33 -36.47
C GLY A 258 -0.96 -3.83 -36.49
N ASP A 259 -1.53 -3.27 -35.42
CA ASP A 259 -1.75 -1.82 -35.35
C ASP A 259 -0.42 -1.08 -35.08
N PRO A 260 -0.23 0.14 -35.64
CA PRO A 260 0.99 0.93 -35.46
C PRO A 260 1.21 1.42 -34.01
N GLY A 261 0.21 1.25 -33.13
CA GLY A 261 0.23 1.73 -31.76
C GLY A 261 -0.02 3.24 -31.66
N ILE A 262 -0.55 3.67 -30.52
CA ILE A 262 -0.94 5.07 -30.29
C ILE A 262 0.17 5.85 -29.56
N LEU A 263 1.11 5.17 -28.91
CA LEU A 263 2.12 5.83 -28.06
C LEU A 263 3.01 6.80 -28.82
N SER A 264 3.30 6.57 -30.10
CA SER A 264 4.04 7.54 -30.93
C SER A 264 3.31 8.87 -31.02
N GLU A 265 1.99 8.85 -31.23
CA GLU A 265 1.14 10.05 -31.28
C GLU A 265 1.00 10.69 -29.89
N GLN A 266 0.83 9.87 -28.84
CA GLN A 266 0.78 10.35 -27.45
C GLN A 266 2.09 11.05 -27.07
N PHE A 267 3.24 10.48 -27.45
CA PHE A 267 4.55 11.04 -27.16
C PHE A 267 4.72 12.39 -27.84
N VAL A 268 4.36 12.52 -29.13
CA VAL A 268 4.38 13.81 -29.84
C VAL A 268 3.46 14.82 -29.17
N ARG A 269 2.26 14.40 -28.77
CA ARG A 269 1.29 15.30 -28.12
C ARG A 269 1.80 15.81 -26.77
N LEU A 270 2.48 14.98 -25.99
CA LEU A 270 2.97 15.31 -24.65
C LEU A 270 4.31 16.07 -24.67
N SER A 271 5.21 15.71 -25.59
CA SER A 271 6.57 16.27 -25.66
C SER A 271 6.76 17.35 -26.72
N GLY A 272 5.83 17.47 -27.68
CA GLY A 272 5.95 18.33 -28.85
C GLY A 272 6.90 17.83 -29.93
N ARG A 273 7.53 16.66 -29.77
CA ARG A 273 8.50 16.09 -30.73
C ARG A 273 8.32 14.60 -30.95
N ALA A 274 8.78 14.12 -32.11
CA ALA A 274 8.82 12.69 -32.40
C ALA A 274 9.80 11.97 -31.47
N ALA A 275 9.46 10.75 -31.08
CA ALA A 275 10.30 9.91 -30.24
C ALA A 275 11.63 9.62 -30.95
N THR A 276 12.74 9.82 -30.22
CA THR A 276 14.06 9.38 -30.65
C THR A 276 14.59 8.39 -29.63
N PRO A 277 14.97 7.16 -30.05
CA PRO A 277 15.53 6.18 -29.14
C PRO A 277 16.79 6.70 -28.47
N ARG A 278 16.88 6.53 -27.14
CA ARG A 278 18.00 7.00 -26.34
C ARG A 278 18.27 6.06 -25.18
N THR A 279 19.55 5.85 -24.88
CA THR A 279 19.97 5.15 -23.68
C THR A 279 20.10 6.12 -22.51
N LEU A 280 19.39 5.84 -21.42
CA LEU A 280 19.39 6.60 -20.18
C LEU A 280 20.26 5.89 -19.13
N ALA A 281 21.10 6.65 -18.42
CA ALA A 281 21.71 6.14 -17.19
C ALA A 281 20.74 6.28 -16.02
N LEU A 282 20.39 5.15 -15.39
CA LEU A 282 19.54 5.06 -14.21
C LEU A 282 20.34 4.36 -13.11
N GLY A 283 20.94 5.17 -12.20
CA GLY A 283 21.93 4.67 -11.25
C GLY A 283 23.13 4.02 -11.96
N GLY A 284 23.40 2.74 -11.66
CA GLY A 284 24.44 1.94 -12.30
C GLY A 284 24.01 1.20 -13.57
N ARG A 285 22.79 1.45 -14.08
CA ARG A 285 22.18 0.69 -15.18
C ARG A 285 21.91 1.55 -16.39
N LYS A 286 21.85 0.90 -17.56
CA LYS A 286 21.45 1.52 -18.82
C LYS A 286 20.01 1.09 -19.13
N LEU A 287 19.13 2.07 -19.31
CA LEU A 287 17.75 1.87 -19.70
C LEU A 287 17.57 2.34 -21.15
N GLU A 288 17.08 1.44 -22.01
CA GLU A 288 16.75 1.79 -23.39
C GLU A 288 15.36 2.44 -23.44
N ALA A 289 15.32 3.72 -23.81
CA ALA A 289 14.08 4.45 -24.03
C ALA A 289 13.76 4.51 -25.52
N ARG A 290 12.49 4.32 -25.88
CA ARG A 290 11.97 4.55 -27.24
C ARG A 290 11.93 6.04 -27.56
N GLY A 291 11.68 6.86 -26.55
CA GLY A 291 11.66 8.32 -26.66
C GLY A 291 11.98 8.97 -25.33
N LEU A 292 12.77 10.04 -25.38
CA LEU A 292 13.01 10.92 -24.24
C LEU A 292 13.08 12.35 -24.75
N GLU A 293 12.17 13.19 -24.28
CA GLU A 293 12.18 14.63 -24.56
C GLU A 293 11.59 15.39 -23.37
N GLY A 294 12.31 16.41 -22.89
CA GLY A 294 11.93 17.15 -21.68
C GLY A 294 11.78 16.23 -20.46
N GLN A 295 10.60 16.22 -19.87
CA GLN A 295 10.23 15.39 -18.72
C GLN A 295 9.32 14.20 -19.09
N VAL A 296 9.19 13.90 -20.39
CA VAL A 296 8.41 12.77 -20.90
C VAL A 296 9.34 11.63 -21.29
N LEU A 297 9.16 10.47 -20.68
CA LEU A 297 9.91 9.24 -20.99
C LEU A 297 8.97 8.19 -21.59
N TRP A 298 9.39 7.56 -22.68
CA TRP A 298 8.74 6.40 -23.25
C TRP A 298 9.68 5.19 -23.27
N CYS A 299 9.26 4.11 -22.61
CA CYS A 299 9.90 2.80 -22.59
C CYS A 299 8.91 1.68 -22.92
N ASP A 300 9.42 0.53 -23.32
CA ASP A 300 8.59 -0.68 -23.44
C ASP A 300 8.60 -1.48 -22.14
N PHE A 301 7.62 -2.37 -22.01
CA PHE A 301 7.47 -3.28 -20.89
C PHE A 301 8.74 -4.08 -20.62
N ALA A 302 9.41 -4.59 -21.66
CA ALA A 302 10.66 -5.34 -21.51
C ALA A 302 11.76 -4.51 -20.80
N ALA A 303 11.87 -3.22 -21.13
CA ALA A 303 12.90 -2.34 -20.58
C ALA A 303 12.68 -1.98 -19.10
N LEU A 304 11.42 -1.92 -18.64
CA LEU A 304 11.09 -1.53 -17.26
C LEU A 304 10.72 -2.70 -16.34
N CYS A 305 10.05 -3.72 -16.87
CA CYS A 305 9.45 -4.78 -16.08
C CYS A 305 10.15 -6.13 -16.25
N GLU A 306 10.72 -6.44 -17.42
CA GLU A 306 11.46 -7.70 -17.61
C GLU A 306 12.95 -7.53 -17.27
N ALA A 307 13.50 -6.33 -17.48
CA ALA A 307 14.81 -5.95 -16.98
C ALA A 307 14.88 -6.01 -15.44
N PRO A 308 16.06 -6.26 -14.84
CA PRO A 308 16.22 -6.51 -13.41
C PRO A 308 16.10 -5.25 -12.53
N LEU A 309 15.19 -4.31 -12.84
CA LEU A 309 14.95 -3.06 -12.10
C LEU A 309 14.45 -3.31 -10.68
N ALA A 310 14.84 -2.41 -9.78
CA ALA A 310 14.46 -2.42 -8.37
C ALA A 310 13.63 -1.17 -8.01
N ALA A 311 13.03 -1.15 -6.82
CA ALA A 311 12.18 -0.03 -6.38
C ALA A 311 12.88 1.35 -6.47
N LEU A 312 14.18 1.41 -6.12
CA LEU A 312 14.97 2.64 -6.22
C LEU A 312 15.10 3.17 -7.66
N ASP A 313 15.03 2.28 -8.66
CA ASP A 313 15.07 2.68 -10.07
C ASP A 313 13.77 3.41 -10.46
N PHE A 314 12.61 2.89 -10.02
CA PHE A 314 11.31 3.54 -10.28
C PHE A 314 11.17 4.88 -9.56
N ILE A 315 11.68 4.98 -8.33
CA ILE A 315 11.82 6.24 -7.58
C ILE A 315 12.60 7.26 -8.43
N ALA A 316 13.78 6.87 -8.92
CA ALA A 316 14.63 7.75 -9.73
C ALA A 316 13.99 8.15 -11.06
N LEU A 317 13.17 7.28 -11.67
CA LEU A 317 12.38 7.64 -12.85
C LEU A 317 11.34 8.71 -12.51
N CYS A 318 10.56 8.49 -11.44
CA CYS A 318 9.50 9.42 -11.04
C CYS A 318 10.03 10.72 -10.40
N ASP A 319 11.30 10.76 -9.97
CA ASP A 319 12.00 12.00 -9.59
C ASP A 319 12.39 12.84 -10.82
N ARG A 320 12.64 12.19 -11.96
CA ARG A 320 13.20 12.83 -13.15
C ARG A 320 12.16 13.18 -14.21
N PHE A 321 11.08 12.41 -14.28
CA PHE A 321 10.07 12.51 -15.32
C PHE A 321 8.71 12.81 -14.70
N ASP A 322 8.00 13.76 -15.30
CA ASP A 322 6.66 14.13 -14.87
C ASP A 322 5.58 13.30 -15.56
N THR A 323 5.92 12.58 -16.65
CA THR A 323 5.02 11.72 -17.41
C THR A 323 5.77 10.52 -17.97
N LEU A 324 5.21 9.32 -17.82
CA LEU A 324 5.77 8.07 -18.33
C LEU A 324 4.83 7.43 -19.36
N LEU A 325 5.38 6.93 -20.47
CA LEU A 325 4.70 6.10 -21.45
C LEU A 325 5.29 4.69 -21.40
N LEU A 326 4.43 3.69 -21.28
CA LEU A 326 4.78 2.27 -21.23
C LEU A 326 4.14 1.53 -22.39
N GLY A 327 4.96 1.10 -23.34
CA GLY A 327 4.54 0.34 -24.51
C GLY A 327 4.65 -1.16 -24.35
N GLU A 328 4.02 -1.87 -25.28
CA GLU A 328 4.16 -3.31 -25.46
C GLU A 328 3.84 -4.13 -24.19
N VAL A 329 2.87 -3.69 -23.38
CA VAL A 329 2.48 -4.45 -22.17
C VAL A 329 1.75 -5.73 -22.60
N PRO A 330 2.31 -6.93 -22.35
CA PRO A 330 1.67 -8.16 -22.76
C PRO A 330 0.53 -8.51 -21.80
N CYS A 331 -0.29 -9.50 -22.17
CA CYS A 331 -1.12 -10.19 -21.19
C CYS A 331 -0.19 -10.82 -20.15
N LEU A 332 -0.37 -10.45 -18.89
CA LEU A 332 0.49 -10.85 -17.78
C LEU A 332 0.06 -12.18 -17.15
N ALA A 333 -1.10 -12.71 -17.56
CA ALA A 333 -1.58 -14.02 -17.15
C ALA A 333 -0.57 -15.12 -17.56
N SER A 334 -0.35 -16.09 -16.68
CA SER A 334 0.48 -17.26 -17.02
C SER A 334 -0.32 -18.19 -17.94
N ARG A 335 0.05 -18.27 -19.21
CA ARG A 335 -0.49 -19.31 -20.11
C ARG A 335 0.23 -20.63 -19.83
N PRO A 336 -0.49 -21.75 -19.63
CA PRO A 336 0.13 -23.05 -19.36
C PRO A 336 1.06 -23.61 -20.46
N ASP A 337 1.08 -23.05 -21.67
CA ASP A 337 1.55 -23.77 -22.87
C ASP A 337 2.72 -23.11 -23.65
N GLU A 338 3.39 -22.06 -23.14
CA GLU A 338 4.49 -21.40 -23.90
C GLU A 338 5.91 -21.87 -23.49
N ASP A 339 6.06 -22.72 -22.46
CA ASP A 339 7.36 -23.17 -21.93
C ASP A 339 7.81 -24.53 -22.50
N ASP A 340 8.03 -24.60 -23.82
CA ASP A 340 8.71 -25.74 -24.46
C ASP A 340 9.85 -25.28 -25.40
N SER A 341 10.58 -24.21 -25.02
CA SER A 341 11.78 -23.76 -25.75
C SER A 341 13.08 -24.45 -25.33
N ASP A 342 13.09 -25.25 -24.25
CA ASP A 342 14.20 -26.15 -23.93
C ASP A 342 13.86 -27.56 -24.38
N GLY A 343 14.17 -27.85 -25.66
CA GLY A 343 13.83 -29.06 -26.40
C GLY A 343 14.27 -30.40 -25.79
N ARG A 344 13.59 -30.82 -24.73
CA ARG A 344 13.53 -32.20 -24.26
C ARG A 344 12.06 -32.62 -24.18
N ALA A 345 11.47 -32.82 -25.35
CA ALA A 345 10.21 -33.52 -25.48
C ALA A 345 10.34 -34.88 -24.77
N ALA A 346 9.71 -35.02 -23.61
CA ALA A 346 9.44 -36.33 -23.03
C ALA A 346 8.27 -36.92 -23.82
N PRO A 347 8.46 -38.02 -24.57
CA PRO A 347 7.33 -38.66 -25.22
C PRO A 347 6.46 -39.28 -24.12
N ASP A 348 5.14 -39.15 -24.26
CA ASP A 348 4.11 -39.72 -23.37
C ASP A 348 3.88 -39.03 -22.02
N ARG A 349 3.34 -37.81 -22.02
CA ARG A 349 2.61 -37.28 -20.86
C ARG A 349 1.17 -36.90 -21.18
N GLN A 350 0.26 -37.39 -20.36
CA GLN A 350 -1.14 -36.97 -20.33
C GLN A 350 -1.24 -35.52 -19.82
N PRO A 351 -2.05 -34.63 -20.45
CA PRO A 351 -2.27 -33.28 -19.93
C PRO A 351 -2.96 -33.32 -18.55
N GLY A 352 -2.41 -32.59 -17.57
CA GLY A 352 -3.04 -32.36 -16.26
C GLY A 352 -2.37 -32.98 -15.03
N ALA A 353 -1.23 -33.67 -15.15
CA ALA A 353 -0.54 -34.23 -13.99
C ALA A 353 0.39 -33.20 -13.29
N PRO A 354 0.28 -32.98 -11.96
CA PRO A 354 1.17 -32.09 -11.23
C PRO A 354 2.62 -32.61 -11.22
N ARG A 355 3.59 -31.70 -11.36
CA ARG A 355 5.03 -32.03 -11.33
C ARG A 355 5.41 -32.59 -9.95
N PRO A 356 6.11 -33.73 -9.85
CA PRO A 356 6.64 -34.19 -8.57
C PRO A 356 7.76 -33.26 -8.11
N ILE A 357 7.58 -32.63 -6.95
CA ILE A 357 8.61 -31.83 -6.28
C ILE A 357 9.54 -32.81 -5.54
N ALA A 358 10.84 -32.72 -5.80
CA ALA A 358 11.85 -33.42 -5.02
C ALA A 358 11.82 -32.91 -3.55
N ARG A 359 11.46 -33.79 -2.61
CA ARG A 359 11.56 -33.56 -1.17
C ARG A 359 12.97 -33.91 -0.69
N GLY A 360 13.73 -32.92 -0.25
CA GLY A 360 14.86 -33.13 0.65
C GLY A 360 14.34 -33.37 2.08
N THR A 361 14.77 -34.48 2.67
CA THR A 361 14.78 -34.76 4.11
C THR A 361 15.82 -33.80 4.77
N GLU A 362 15.73 -33.31 6.00
CA GLU A 362 15.45 -33.95 7.28
C GLU A 362 14.92 -32.92 8.31
N ASP A 363 14.33 -33.47 9.37
CA ASP A 363 13.91 -32.89 10.66
C ASP A 363 12.55 -32.19 10.77
N ALA A 364 11.66 -32.93 11.45
CA ALA A 364 10.30 -32.60 11.77
C ALA A 364 10.20 -31.96 13.16
N SER A 365 9.39 -30.91 13.29
CA SER A 365 8.55 -30.70 14.47
C SER A 365 7.24 -30.02 14.05
N GLU A 366 6.16 -30.75 14.29
CA GLU A 366 4.73 -30.39 14.22
C GLU A 366 4.14 -29.81 12.93
N ARG A 367 3.48 -30.69 12.17
CA ARG A 367 2.53 -30.33 11.11
C ARG A 367 1.21 -29.88 11.72
N VAL A 368 0.94 -28.58 11.71
CA VAL A 368 -0.44 -28.08 11.79
C VAL A 368 -1.07 -28.28 10.41
N ALA A 369 -2.24 -28.94 10.36
CA ALA A 369 -3.00 -29.12 9.13
C ALA A 369 -3.55 -27.78 8.64
N ALA A 370 -2.75 -27.04 7.88
CA ALA A 370 -3.22 -25.94 7.06
C ALA A 370 -4.07 -26.52 5.93
N GLY A 371 -5.34 -26.11 5.83
CA GLY A 371 -6.22 -26.51 4.75
C GLY A 371 -5.56 -26.24 3.40
N ASP A 372 -5.54 -27.26 2.55
CA ASP A 372 -4.89 -27.26 1.24
C ASP A 372 -5.48 -26.17 0.32
N ARG A 373 -4.96 -24.95 0.42
CA ARG A 373 -4.95 -24.02 -0.71
C ARG A 373 -3.78 -24.42 -1.57
N VAL A 374 -4.07 -25.11 -2.67
CA VAL A 374 -3.12 -25.28 -3.77
C VAL A 374 -2.86 -23.89 -4.34
N LEU A 375 -1.75 -23.28 -3.93
CA LEU A 375 -1.28 -22.04 -4.54
C LEU A 375 -0.94 -22.35 -6.01
N PRO A 376 -1.38 -21.52 -6.97
CA PRO A 376 -0.98 -21.68 -8.36
C PRO A 376 0.55 -21.69 -8.45
N PRO A 377 1.15 -22.52 -9.32
CA PRO A 377 2.60 -22.53 -9.51
C PRO A 377 3.09 -21.13 -9.89
N LEU A 378 4.28 -20.76 -9.40
CA LEU A 378 4.95 -19.52 -9.78
C LEU A 378 5.07 -19.47 -11.31
N GLY A 379 4.51 -18.43 -11.91
CA GLY A 379 4.55 -18.22 -13.35
C GLY A 379 5.89 -17.65 -13.79
N ALA A 380 6.34 -17.97 -15.00
CA ALA A 380 7.58 -17.44 -15.58
C ALA A 380 7.66 -15.91 -15.63
N ARG A 381 6.50 -15.21 -15.55
CA ARG A 381 6.38 -13.75 -15.57
C ARG A 381 6.14 -13.11 -14.20
N ASP A 382 6.12 -13.87 -13.10
CA ASP A 382 5.78 -13.30 -11.78
C ASP A 382 6.73 -12.16 -11.36
N ASP A 383 8.01 -12.23 -11.72
CA ASP A 383 8.97 -11.16 -11.46
C ASP A 383 8.65 -9.88 -12.26
N SER A 384 8.26 -10.01 -13.53
CA SER A 384 7.88 -8.84 -14.34
C SER A 384 6.56 -8.25 -13.90
N VAL A 385 5.63 -9.08 -13.41
CA VAL A 385 4.39 -8.62 -12.78
C VAL A 385 4.66 -7.87 -11.48
N ARG A 386 5.57 -8.35 -10.62
CA ARG A 386 5.99 -7.62 -9.40
C ARG A 386 6.58 -6.26 -9.74
N ARG A 387 7.42 -6.18 -10.78
CA ARG A 387 8.01 -4.91 -11.23
C ARG A 387 6.96 -3.98 -11.84
N PHE A 388 6.00 -4.51 -12.60
CA PHE A 388 4.88 -3.72 -13.11
C PHE A 388 4.03 -3.13 -11.97
N ILE A 389 3.68 -3.94 -10.97
CA ILE A 389 3.00 -3.46 -9.77
C ILE A 389 3.82 -2.36 -9.10
N ALA A 390 5.12 -2.56 -8.88
CA ALA A 390 5.98 -1.56 -8.25
C ALA A 390 6.09 -0.25 -9.07
N LEU A 391 6.15 -0.33 -10.40
CA LEU A 391 6.15 0.84 -11.28
C LEU A 391 4.84 1.63 -11.17
N VAL A 392 3.69 0.96 -11.27
CA VAL A 392 2.37 1.61 -11.16
C VAL A 392 2.22 2.26 -9.78
N ASP A 393 2.63 1.54 -8.73
CA ASP A 393 2.60 2.04 -7.36
C ASP A 393 3.40 3.34 -7.23
N GLU A 394 4.64 3.36 -7.71
CA GLU A 394 5.50 4.54 -7.61
C GLU A 394 4.96 5.72 -8.42
N CYS A 395 4.45 5.47 -9.64
CA CYS A 395 3.83 6.50 -10.47
C CYS A 395 2.58 7.09 -9.80
N TYR A 396 1.77 6.22 -9.19
CA TYR A 396 0.55 6.60 -8.49
C TYR A 396 0.87 7.50 -7.30
N ASP A 397 1.79 7.05 -6.45
CA ASP A 397 2.15 7.70 -5.20
C ASP A 397 2.70 9.11 -5.45
N ARG A 398 3.49 9.27 -6.51
CA ARG A 398 4.10 10.55 -6.89
C ARG A 398 3.26 11.39 -7.85
N ARG A 399 2.03 10.95 -8.17
CA ARG A 399 1.12 11.60 -9.13
C ARG A 399 1.76 11.81 -10.51
N VAL A 400 2.64 10.91 -10.93
CA VAL A 400 3.23 10.88 -12.28
C VAL A 400 2.26 10.14 -13.22
N PRO A 401 1.67 10.79 -14.24
CA PRO A 401 0.79 10.11 -15.18
C PRO A 401 1.53 9.01 -15.92
N LEU A 402 0.94 7.81 -15.87
CA LEU A 402 1.41 6.65 -16.59
C LEU A 402 0.45 6.36 -17.75
N VAL A 403 0.95 6.51 -18.97
CA VAL A 403 0.24 6.17 -20.21
C VAL A 403 0.66 4.78 -20.65
N ILE A 404 -0.29 3.87 -20.79
CA ILE A 404 -0.03 2.46 -21.06
C ILE A 404 -0.66 2.06 -22.39
N GLU A 405 0.11 1.34 -23.21
CA GLU A 405 -0.40 0.56 -24.32
C GLU A 405 -0.19 -0.92 -24.04
N ALA A 406 -1.28 -1.68 -24.01
CA ALA A 406 -1.29 -3.10 -23.68
C ALA A 406 -1.99 -3.94 -24.75
N SER A 407 -1.70 -5.24 -24.76
CA SER A 407 -2.31 -6.21 -25.68
C SER A 407 -3.76 -6.60 -25.32
N VAL A 408 -4.20 -6.31 -24.09
CA VAL A 408 -5.51 -6.69 -23.55
C VAL A 408 -6.13 -5.53 -22.77
N ALA A 409 -7.41 -5.61 -22.45
CA ALA A 409 -8.06 -4.62 -21.58
C ALA A 409 -7.46 -4.63 -20.17
N MET A 410 -7.66 -3.54 -19.42
CA MET A 410 -7.08 -3.40 -18.08
C MET A 410 -7.53 -4.55 -17.16
N GLU A 411 -8.81 -4.89 -17.20
CA GLU A 411 -9.44 -5.96 -16.43
C GLU A 411 -8.92 -7.36 -16.81
N GLU A 412 -8.35 -7.50 -18.01
CA GLU A 412 -7.84 -8.75 -18.57
C GLU A 412 -6.30 -8.88 -18.48
N LEU A 413 -5.61 -7.87 -17.93
CA LEU A 413 -4.15 -7.87 -17.81
C LEU A 413 -3.63 -9.06 -17.00
N TYR A 414 -4.24 -9.32 -15.85
CA TYR A 414 -3.86 -10.39 -14.93
C TYR A 414 -5.13 -10.89 -14.19
N PRO A 415 -5.98 -11.67 -14.87
CA PRO A 415 -7.25 -12.12 -14.31
C PRO A 415 -7.03 -13.06 -13.12
N ASP A 416 -6.05 -13.96 -13.23
CA ASP A 416 -5.72 -14.99 -12.24
C ASP A 416 -4.21 -15.20 -12.15
N GLY A 417 -3.73 -15.62 -10.99
CA GLY A 417 -2.33 -15.97 -10.75
C GLY A 417 -1.86 -15.71 -9.32
N TYR A 418 -0.59 -16.03 -9.02
CA TYR A 418 -0.02 -15.90 -7.68
C TYR A 418 -0.13 -14.47 -7.12
N LEU A 419 -0.08 -13.46 -7.99
CA LEU A 419 -0.12 -12.04 -7.62
C LEU A 419 -1.48 -11.40 -7.78
N ALA A 420 -2.55 -12.18 -8.03
CA ALA A 420 -3.87 -11.64 -8.39
C ALA A 420 -4.39 -10.64 -7.35
N PHE A 421 -4.15 -10.94 -6.07
CA PHE A 421 -4.47 -10.05 -4.97
C PHE A 421 -3.77 -8.68 -5.08
N ALA A 422 -2.45 -8.67 -5.22
CA ALA A 422 -1.68 -7.44 -5.36
C ALA A 422 -2.06 -6.68 -6.64
N PHE A 423 -2.40 -7.42 -7.70
CA PHE A 423 -2.78 -6.85 -8.98
C PHE A 423 -4.14 -6.17 -8.96
N ARG A 424 -5.11 -6.62 -8.14
CA ARG A 424 -6.40 -5.90 -7.97
C ARG A 424 -6.19 -4.45 -7.53
N ARG A 425 -5.21 -4.19 -6.65
CA ARG A 425 -4.84 -2.83 -6.25
C ARG A 425 -4.27 -2.03 -7.41
N THR A 426 -3.42 -2.66 -8.21
CA THR A 426 -2.87 -2.06 -9.44
C THR A 426 -3.98 -1.66 -10.41
N LEU A 427 -5.01 -2.49 -10.60
CA LEU A 427 -6.18 -2.15 -11.42
C LEU A 427 -6.90 -0.90 -10.91
N SER A 428 -7.16 -0.82 -9.60
CA SER A 428 -7.81 0.36 -9.00
C SER A 428 -6.99 1.64 -9.24
N ARG A 429 -5.67 1.58 -9.07
CA ARG A 429 -4.75 2.70 -9.29
C ARG A 429 -4.73 3.14 -10.75
N LEU A 430 -4.66 2.18 -11.68
CA LEU A 430 -4.72 2.45 -13.11
C LEU A 430 -6.05 3.09 -13.51
N GLY A 431 -7.16 2.66 -12.90
CA GLY A 431 -8.48 3.27 -13.05
C GLY A 431 -8.52 4.74 -12.60
N GLU A 432 -7.99 5.05 -11.41
CA GLU A 432 -7.90 6.44 -10.94
C GLU A 432 -6.98 7.29 -11.84
N MET A 433 -5.88 6.72 -12.32
CA MET A 433 -4.99 7.38 -13.29
C MET A 433 -5.72 7.76 -14.59
N GLN A 434 -6.90 7.24 -14.90
CA GLN A 434 -7.68 7.67 -16.07
C GLN A 434 -8.47 8.97 -15.85
N LEU A 435 -8.49 9.53 -14.64
CA LEU A 435 -9.23 10.77 -14.36
C LEU A 435 -8.42 12.00 -14.78
N ALA A 436 -9.05 13.04 -15.35
CA ALA A 436 -8.33 14.27 -15.78
C ALA A 436 -7.62 14.98 -14.62
N ARG A 437 -8.18 14.91 -13.42
CA ARG A 437 -7.58 15.47 -12.19
C ARG A 437 -6.25 14.79 -11.80
N PHE A 438 -5.98 13.58 -12.29
CA PHE A 438 -4.76 12.87 -11.98
C PHE A 438 -3.55 13.54 -12.65
N GLY A 439 -2.52 13.88 -11.86
CA GLY A 439 -1.30 14.52 -12.31
C GLY A 439 -1.37 16.05 -12.46
N GLN A 440 -2.51 16.67 -12.19
CA GLN A 440 -2.58 18.12 -12.09
C GLN A 440 -1.90 18.56 -10.79
N ARG A 441 -0.83 19.36 -10.89
CA ARG A 441 -0.35 20.13 -9.72
C ARG A 441 -1.52 20.98 -9.24
N ARG A 442 -2.00 20.70 -8.02
CA ARG A 442 -2.97 21.57 -7.33
C ARG A 442 -2.37 22.98 -7.36
N LEU A 443 -3.04 23.90 -8.06
CA LEU A 443 -2.69 25.32 -8.00
C LEU A 443 -2.74 25.73 -6.51
N PRO A 444 -1.76 26.53 -6.06
CA PRO A 444 -1.60 26.89 -4.65
C PRO A 444 -2.78 27.63 -4.06
#